data_AF-A0A1C0VMH3-F1
#
_entry.id   AF-A0A1C0VMH3-F1
#
_cell.length_a   1.000
_cell.length_b   1.000
_cell.length_c   1.000
_cell.angle_alpha   90.00
_cell.angle_beta   90.00
_cell.angle_gamma   90.00
#
_symmetry.space_group_name_H-M   'P 1'
#
loop_
_entity.id
_entity.type
_entity.pdbx_description
1 polymer ?
#
loop_
_entity_poly.entity_id
_entity_poly.type
_entity_poly.pdbx_seq_one_letter_code
_entity_poly.pdbx_strand_id
1 'polypeptide(L)' 'MRLKRWESPRREGRNDKGKGGSARKRQLKKQRQMLRQRLKENNQSDNRNNNQKGGGDVFLPPSFLANSCNLN' A
#
# COMPACT_ATOMS: atom_id res chain seq x y z
N MET A 1 14.09 -32.51 -19.39
CA MET A 1 14.93 -31.68 -20.29
C MET A 1 16.39 -31.87 -19.91
N ARG A 2 17.27 -32.17 -20.86
CA ARG A 2 18.73 -32.25 -20.62
C ARG A 2 19.37 -30.88 -20.85
N LEU A 3 20.12 -30.37 -19.88
CA LEU A 3 20.86 -29.10 -19.97
C LEU A 3 21.97 -29.19 -21.03
N LYS A 4 22.30 -28.07 -21.68
CA LYS A 4 23.44 -28.01 -22.62
C LYS A 4 24.77 -28.08 -21.84
N ARG A 5 25.83 -28.62 -22.45
CA ARG A 5 27.13 -28.88 -21.79
C ARG A 5 27.85 -27.63 -21.24
N TRP A 6 27.54 -26.46 -21.80
CA TRP A 6 28.06 -25.14 -21.37
C TRP A 6 27.06 -24.36 -20.51
N GLU A 7 25.96 -25.01 -20.11
CA GLU A 7 24.92 -24.42 -19.27
C GLU A 7 25.19 -24.85 -17.83
N SER A 8 25.61 -23.93 -16.97
CA SER A 8 25.73 -24.20 -15.53
C SER A 8 24.35 -24.63 -15.01
N PRO A 9 24.23 -25.68 -14.17
CA PRO A 9 22.97 -26.15 -13.61
C PRO A 9 22.12 -24.99 -13.12
N ARG A 10 21.12 -24.60 -13.93
CA ARG A 10 20.24 -23.50 -13.57
C ARG A 10 19.43 -23.98 -12.39
N ARG A 11 19.73 -23.45 -11.20
CA ARG A 11 18.89 -23.67 -10.03
C ARG A 11 17.46 -23.27 -10.37
N GLU A 12 16.56 -24.23 -10.23
CA GLU A 12 15.12 -23.98 -10.17
C GLU A 12 14.88 -22.95 -9.05
N GLY A 13 14.07 -21.91 -9.30
CA GLY A 13 13.87 -20.84 -8.31
C GLY A 13 14.03 -19.39 -8.83
N ARG A 14 14.53 -19.20 -10.04
CA ARG A 14 14.66 -17.85 -10.65
C ARG A 14 13.31 -17.16 -10.91
N ASN A 15 12.20 -17.89 -10.79
CA ASN A 15 10.85 -17.43 -11.12
C ASN A 15 9.76 -17.79 -10.10
N ASP A 16 10.09 -18.12 -8.84
CA ASP A 16 9.08 -18.48 -7.82
C ASP A 16 8.10 -17.33 -7.52
N LYS A 17 8.46 -16.11 -7.90
CA LYS A 17 7.64 -14.90 -7.77
C LYS A 17 6.90 -14.56 -9.08
N GLY A 18 7.13 -15.27 -10.18
CA GLY A 18 6.57 -14.99 -11.51
C GLY A 18 6.94 -13.61 -12.08
N LYS A 19 6.57 -13.37 -13.35
CA LYS A 19 6.79 -12.10 -14.08
C LYS A 19 6.24 -10.86 -13.34
N GLY A 20 5.27 -11.05 -12.44
CA GLY A 20 4.56 -9.97 -11.73
C GLY A 20 4.72 -9.91 -10.21
N GLY A 21 5.30 -10.92 -9.53
CA GLY A 21 5.29 -10.94 -8.06
C GLY A 21 6.23 -9.92 -7.42
N SER A 22 7.33 -9.55 -8.09
CA SER A 22 8.17 -8.44 -7.62
C SER A 22 7.43 -7.09 -7.72
N ALA A 23 6.74 -6.85 -8.83
CA ALA A 23 5.93 -5.64 -9.04
C ALA A 23 4.77 -5.56 -8.03
N ARG A 24 4.03 -6.67 -7.83
CA ARG A 24 2.94 -6.76 -6.85
C ARG A 24 3.42 -6.54 -5.42
N LYS A 25 4.57 -7.12 -5.03
CA LYS A 25 5.19 -6.89 -3.72
C LYS A 25 5.55 -5.42 -3.50
N ARG A 26 6.03 -4.73 -4.54
CA ARG A 26 6.31 -3.28 -4.48
C ARG A 26 5.02 -2.47 -4.30
N GLN A 27 3.95 -2.81 -5.02
CA GLN A 27 2.64 -2.15 -4.86
C GLN A 27 2.11 -2.29 -3.42
N LEU A 28 2.11 -3.51 -2.87
CA LEU A 28 1.67 -3.76 -1.49
C LEU A 28 2.53 -3.02 -0.46
N LYS A 29 3.85 -2.98 -0.66
CA LYS A 29 4.77 -2.22 0.21
C LYS A 29 4.43 -0.72 0.20
N LYS A 30 4.14 -0.16 -0.98
CA LYS A 30 3.76 1.26 -1.14
C LYS A 30 2.43 1.56 -0.45
N GLN A 31 1.40 0.73 -0.64
CA GLN A 31 0.11 0.87 0.04
C GLN A 31 0.28 0.86 1.57
N ARG A 32 1.07 -0.09 2.11
CA ARG A 32 1.34 -0.16 3.55
C ARG A 32 2.10 1.05 4.09
N GLN A 33 3.06 1.57 3.33
CA GLN A 33 3.82 2.77 3.72
C GLN A 33 2.91 4.00 3.78
N MET A 34 2.05 4.19 2.76
CA MET A 34 1.06 5.27 2.75
C MET A 34 0.11 5.19 3.95
N LEU A 35 -0.37 3.98 4.28
CA LEU A 35 -1.22 3.77 5.44
C LEU A 35 -0.51 4.15 6.75
N ARG A 36 0.75 3.71 6.93
CA ARG A 36 1.55 4.06 8.11
C ARG A 36 1.74 5.58 8.25
N GLN A 37 1.99 6.27 7.14
CA GLN A 37 2.14 7.71 7.15
C GLN A 37 0.84 8.41 7.57
N ARG A 38 -0.30 8.04 6.98
CA ARG A 38 -1.62 8.59 7.35
C ARG A 38 -1.95 8.37 8.82
N LEU A 39 -1.71 7.15 9.33
CA LEU A 39 -1.93 6.85 10.75
C LEU A 39 -1.00 7.66 11.66
N LYS A 40 0.26 7.86 11.25
CA LYS A 40 1.21 8.66 12.02
C LYS A 40 0.83 10.13 12.02
N GLU A 41 0.46 10.68 10.87
CA GLU A 41 0.05 12.09 10.70
C GLU A 41 -1.13 12.44 11.62
N ASN A 42 -2.15 11.58 11.69
CA ASN A 42 -3.29 11.77 12.59
C ASN A 42 -2.89 11.85 14.07
N ASN A 43 -1.87 11.11 14.50
CA ASN A 43 -1.38 11.15 15.90
C ASN A 43 -0.41 12.32 16.16
N GLN A 44 0.13 12.92 15.09
CA GLN A 44 1.16 13.96 15.18
C GLN A 44 0.55 15.37 15.10
N SER A 45 -0.63 15.52 14.49
CA SER A 45 -1.44 16.75 14.54
C SER A 45 -1.93 17.06 15.96
N ASP A 46 -2.30 16.06 16.74
CA ASP A 46 -2.83 16.27 18.11
C ASP A 46 -1.75 16.80 19.07
N ASN A 47 -0.48 16.46 18.83
CA ASN A 47 0.66 16.98 19.61
C ASN A 47 1.17 18.34 19.14
N ARG A 48 0.79 18.82 17.94
CA ARG A 48 1.21 20.13 17.41
C ARG A 48 0.12 21.20 17.52
N ASN A 49 -1.15 20.80 17.68
CA ASN A 49 -2.30 21.69 17.52
C ASN A 49 -3.00 22.06 18.84
N ASN A 50 -2.30 22.13 19.97
CA ASN A 50 -2.81 22.87 21.14
C ASN A 50 -2.77 24.40 20.94
N ASN A 51 -2.49 24.89 19.73
CA ASN A 51 -2.36 26.34 19.48
C ASN A 51 -3.04 26.90 18.23
N GLN A 52 -3.92 26.18 17.54
CA GLN A 52 -4.74 26.83 16.50
C GLN A 52 -6.11 26.17 16.31
N LYS A 53 -7.13 26.96 16.64
CA LYS A 53 -8.56 26.69 16.60
C LYS A 53 -9.06 26.48 15.16
N GLY A 54 -10.02 25.57 15.01
CA GLY A 54 -11.23 25.81 14.22
C GLY A 54 -11.29 25.25 12.80
N GLY A 55 -12.36 24.49 12.53
CA GLY A 55 -12.86 24.22 11.17
C GLY A 55 -12.67 22.78 10.72
N GLY A 56 -13.61 21.91 11.09
CA GLY A 56 -13.65 20.53 10.61
C GLY A 56 -14.03 20.46 9.14
N ASP A 57 -13.09 19.99 8.32
CA ASP A 57 -13.40 19.40 7.03
C ASP A 57 -12.76 18.01 7.03
N VAL A 58 -13.55 17.00 7.41
CA VAL A 58 -13.09 15.62 7.38
C VAL A 58 -13.01 15.24 5.91
N PHE A 59 -11.81 15.21 5.35
CA PHE A 59 -11.57 14.78 3.98
C PHE A 59 -11.81 13.26 3.86
N LEU A 60 -13.08 12.86 3.81
CA LEU A 60 -13.47 11.48 3.52
C LEU A 60 -13.26 11.22 2.02
N PRO A 61 -12.58 10.12 1.63
CA PRO A 61 -12.44 9.77 0.23
C PRO A 61 -13.83 9.57 -0.41
N PRO A 62 -14.07 9.99 -1.66
CA PRO A 62 -15.39 9.90 -2.31
C PRO A 62 -16.01 8.50 -2.29
N SER A 63 -15.17 7.46 -2.25
CA SER A 63 -15.59 6.05 -2.14
C SER A 63 -16.29 5.72 -0.81
N PHE A 64 -16.08 6.49 0.26
CA PHE A 64 -16.76 6.30 1.54
C PHE A 64 -18.11 7.03 1.62
N LEU A 65 -18.31 8.09 0.83
CA LEU A 65 -19.58 8.84 0.76
C LEU A 65 -20.61 8.17 -0.16
N ALA A 66 -20.17 7.30 -1.08
CA ALA A 66 -21.05 6.66 -2.06
C ALA A 66 -21.99 5.59 -1.48
N ASN A 67 -21.76 5.11 -0.25
CA ASN A 67 -22.51 4.00 0.35
C ASN A 67 -23.58 4.42 1.36
N SER A 68 -23.76 5.71 1.65
CA SER A 68 -24.76 6.18 2.63
C SER A 68 -26.17 6.39 2.05
N CYS A 69 -26.36 6.23 0.74
CA CYS A 69 -27.63 6.45 0.06
C CYS A 69 -28.25 5.12 -0.40
N ASN A 70 -28.52 4.19 0.52
CA ASN A 70 -29.44 3.07 0.29
C ASN A 70 -29.93 2.52 1.63
N LEU A 71 -30.79 3.30 2.30
CA LEU A 71 -31.73 2.80 3.30
C LEU A 71 -33.11 3.32 2.85
N ASN A 72 -33.92 2.43 2.27
CA ASN A 72 -35.37 2.59 2.15
C ASN A 72 -36.01 1.60 3.13
#